data_AF-A0A2N5KBA4-F1
#
_entry.id   AF-A0A2N5KBA4-F1
#
_cell.length_a   1.000
_cell.length_b   1.000
_cell.length_c   1.000
_cell.angle_alpha   90.00
_cell.angle_beta   90.00
_cell.angle_gamma   90.00
#
_symmetry.space_group_name_H-M   'P 1'
#
loop_
_entity.id
_entity.type
_entity.pdbx_description
1 polymer ?
#
loop_
_entity_poly.entity_id
_entity_poly.type
_entity_poly.pdbx_seq_one_letter_code
_entity_poly.pdbx_strand_id
1 'polypeptide(L)' 'DREDWKPFCQEADNGVYIDIAGYNKAAFINAGVLEERIEVSSVDTAESLDYPSHFRGEASRFAVVAMMK' A
#
# COMPACT_ATOMS: atom_id res chain seq x y z
N ASP A 1 3.61 20.47 8.79
CA ASP A 1 4.11 19.09 8.56
C ASP A 1 2.98 18.09 8.71
N ARG A 2 2.95 17.09 7.83
CA ARG A 2 1.97 15.99 7.85
C ARG A 2 2.45 14.91 8.81
N GLU A 3 2.20 15.12 10.10
CA GLU A 3 2.64 14.19 11.16
C GLU A 3 1.95 12.82 11.09
N ASP A 4 0.83 12.72 10.37
CA ASP A 4 0.05 11.51 10.13
C ASP A 4 0.83 10.42 9.39
N TRP A 5 1.93 10.76 8.72
CA TRP A 5 2.77 9.81 7.99
C TRP A 5 3.84 9.14 8.85
N LYS A 6 4.26 9.78 9.96
CA LYS A 6 5.40 9.32 10.78
C LYS A 6 5.28 7.86 11.23
N PRO A 7 4.11 7.34 11.67
CA PRO A 7 3.98 5.94 12.07
C PRO A 7 4.19 4.91 10.95
N PHE A 8 4.11 5.35 9.69
CA PHE A 8 4.20 4.49 8.50
C PHE A 8 5.55 4.63 7.78
N CYS A 9 6.47 5.41 8.35
CA CYS A 9 7.82 5.58 7.85
C CYS A 9 8.79 4.80 8.74
N GLN A 10 9.61 3.96 8.13
CA GLN A 10 10.73 3.30 8.78
C GLN A 10 12.04 3.77 8.14
N GLU A 11 12.85 4.48 8.90
CA GLU A 11 14.20 4.86 8.50
C GLU A 11 15.06 3.60 8.31
N ALA A 12 15.89 3.61 7.28
CA ALA A 12 16.84 2.55 6.96
C ALA A 12 18.13 3.12 6.36
N ASP A 13 19.17 2.31 6.33
CA ASP A 13 20.51 2.72 5.86
C ASP A 13 20.51 3.23 4.41
N ASN A 14 19.54 2.81 3.60
CA ASN A 14 19.38 3.16 2.19
C ASN A 14 18.22 4.12 1.89
N GLY A 15 17.59 4.70 2.91
CA GLY A 15 16.47 5.64 2.75
C GLY A 15 15.33 5.35 3.72
N VAL A 16 14.11 5.67 3.32
CA VAL A 16 12.91 5.48 4.15
C VAL A 16 12.00 4.43 3.49
N TYR A 17 11.71 3.36 4.22
CA TYR A 17 10.64 2.44 3.85
C TYR A 17 9.29 3.06 4.26
N ILE A 18 8.32 3.02 3.35
CA ILE A 18 7.00 3.61 3.56
C ILE A 18 5.94 2.52 3.45
N ASP A 19 5.18 2.30 4.53
CA ASP A 19 4.02 1.42 4.55
C ASP A 19 2.79 2.13 3.97
N ILE A 20 2.69 2.12 2.64
CA ILE A 20 1.59 2.76 1.89
C ILE A 20 0.26 2.05 2.19
N ALA A 21 0.27 0.73 2.39
CA ALA A 21 -0.94 -0.04 2.68
C ALA A 21 -1.49 0.27 4.07
N GLY A 22 -0.62 0.31 5.08
CA GLY A 22 -0.94 0.69 6.46
C GLY A 22 -1.48 2.11 6.56
N TYR A 23 -0.86 3.07 5.86
CA TYR A 23 -1.34 4.46 5.83
C TYR A 23 -2.78 4.53 5.28
N ASN A 24 -3.06 3.86 4.17
CA ASN A 24 -4.41 3.83 3.59
C ASN A 24 -5.41 3.12 4.50
N LYS A 25 -5.03 1.99 5.14
CA LYS A 25 -5.90 1.32 6.12
C LYS A 25 -6.28 2.26 7.27
N ALA A 26 -5.31 2.97 7.84
CA ALA A 26 -5.58 3.95 8.89
C ALA A 26 -6.47 5.11 8.41
N ALA A 27 -6.26 5.59 7.18
CA ALA A 27 -7.10 6.61 6.58
C ALA A 27 -8.57 6.15 6.43
N PHE A 28 -8.81 4.90 6.01
CA PHE A 28 -10.16 4.34 5.92
C PHE A 28 -10.82 4.19 7.30
N ILE A 29 -10.07 3.75 8.31
CA ILE A 29 -10.57 3.65 9.70
C ILE A 29 -10.96 5.03 10.22
N ASN A 30 -10.10 6.04 10.01
CA ASN A 30 -10.39 7.42 10.40
C ASN A 30 -11.61 8.02 9.66
N ALA A 31 -11.91 7.52 8.47
CA ALA A 31 -13.11 7.88 7.72
C ALA A 31 -14.38 7.12 8.17
N GLY A 32 -14.27 6.21 9.14
CA GLY A 32 -15.40 5.46 9.72
C GLY A 32 -15.61 4.05 9.16
N VAL A 33 -14.67 3.52 8.36
CA VAL A 33 -14.71 2.11 7.94
C VAL A 33 -14.29 1.22 9.10
N LEU A 34 -15.10 0.20 9.41
CA LEU A 34 -14.77 -0.77 10.46
C LEU A 34 -13.54 -1.59 10.07
N GLU A 35 -12.59 -1.72 10.99
CA GLU A 35 -11.31 -2.41 10.73
C GLU A 35 -11.53 -3.86 10.27
N GLU A 36 -12.47 -4.57 10.88
CA GLU A 36 -12.83 -5.96 10.53
C GLU A 36 -13.51 -6.11 9.15
N ARG A 37 -13.76 -4.99 8.46
CA ARG A 37 -14.29 -4.95 7.08
C ARG A 37 -13.23 -4.53 6.07
N ILE A 38 -11.98 -4.35 6.48
CA ILE A 38 -10.86 -4.03 5.61
C ILE A 38 -9.96 -5.25 5.48
N GLU A 39 -9.84 -5.76 4.25
CA GLU A 39 -8.89 -6.80 3.90
C GLU A 39 -7.68 -6.20 3.19
N VAL A 40 -6.48 -6.51 3.69
CA VAL A 40 -5.22 -6.04 3.11
C VAL A 40 -4.49 -7.23 2.51
N SER A 41 -4.22 -7.16 1.21
CA SER A 41 -3.41 -8.18 0.52
C SER A 41 -1.97 -8.17 1.05
N SER A 42 -1.39 -9.35 1.25
CA SER A 42 0.02 -9.51 1.62
C SER A 42 0.98 -9.43 0.42
N VAL A 43 0.46 -9.21 -0.79
CA VAL A 43 1.28 -9.16 -2.02
C VAL A 43 2.03 -7.84 -2.09
N ASP A 44 3.36 -7.91 -1.98
CA ASP A 44 4.24 -6.80 -2.36
C ASP A 44 4.61 -6.90 -3.85
N THR A 45 4.16 -5.93 -4.64
CA THR A 45 4.48 -5.91 -6.08
C THR A 45 5.96 -5.68 -6.36
N ALA A 46 6.75 -5.07 -5.47
CA ALA A 46 8.19 -4.91 -5.64
C ALA A 46 8.95 -6.24 -5.53
N GLU A 47 8.44 -7.18 -4.75
CA GLU A 47 9.08 -8.50 -4.50
C GLU A 47 8.44 -9.64 -5.32
N SER A 48 7.13 -9.61 -5.52
CA SER A 48 6.41 -10.66 -6.25
C SER A 48 6.72 -10.62 -7.75
N LEU A 49 7.06 -11.79 -8.30
CA LEU A 49 7.28 -11.98 -9.74
C LEU A 49 5.98 -12.20 -10.53
N ASP A 50 4.84 -12.37 -9.84
CA ASP A 50 3.53 -12.58 -10.48
C ASP A 50 2.88 -11.27 -10.94
N TYR A 51 3.42 -10.11 -10.52
CA TYR A 51 2.89 -8.79 -10.81
C TYR A 51 3.97 -7.86 -11.36
N PRO A 52 3.66 -6.98 -12.32
CA PRO A 52 4.63 -6.02 -12.82
C PRO A 52 4.90 -4.93 -11.77
N SER A 53 6.16 -4.46 -11.71
CA SER A 53 6.61 -3.46 -10.75
C SER A 53 7.42 -2.33 -11.37
N HIS A 54 6.97 -1.09 -11.14
CA HIS A 54 7.72 0.09 -11.53
C HIS A 54 9.07 0.19 -10.80
N PHE A 55 9.15 -0.27 -9.55
CA PHE A 55 10.40 -0.28 -8.77
C PHE A 55 11.48 -1.14 -9.44
N ARG A 56 11.09 -2.27 -10.06
CA ARG A 56 12.01 -3.14 -10.83
C ARG A 56 12.28 -2.66 -12.25
N GLY A 57 11.72 -1.52 -12.66
CA GLY A 57 11.89 -0.98 -14.02
C GLY A 57 10.95 -1.57 -15.08
N GLU A 58 9.92 -2.32 -14.68
CA GLU A 58 8.97 -2.90 -15.62
C GLU A 58 7.94 -1.86 -16.08
N ALA A 59 7.72 -1.77 -17.40
CA ALA A 59 6.80 -0.81 -18.02
C ALA A 59 5.35 -1.31 -18.09
N SER A 60 5.12 -2.62 -17.96
CA SER A 60 3.78 -3.22 -17.93
C SER A 60 2.98 -2.74 -16.72
N ARG A 61 1.66 -2.74 -16.85
CA ARG A 61 0.72 -2.32 -15.79
C ARG A 61 -0.41 -3.33 -15.66
N PHE A 62 -0.97 -3.43 -14.47
CA PHE A 62 -2.22 -4.12 -14.22
C PHE A 62 -3.28 -3.12 -13.74
N ALA A 63 -4.55 -3.52 -13.78
CA ALA A 63 -5.67 -2.71 -13.32
C ALA A 63 -6.52 -3.52 -12.33
N VAL A 64 -7.11 -2.82 -11.36
CA VAL A 64 -8.09 -3.39 -10.43
C VAL A 64 -9.48 -3.10 -10.98
N VAL A 65 -10.32 -4.12 -11.06
CA VAL A 65 -11.72 -4.01 -11.52
C VAL A 65 -12.64 -4.44 -10.39
N ALA A 66 -13.60 -3.58 -10.06
CA ALA A 66 -14.71 -3.88 -9.17
C ALA A 66 -16.00 -3.53 -9.88
N MET A 67 -16.97 -4.44 -9.87
CA MET A 67 -18.29 -4.21 -10.44
C MET A 67 -19.37 -4.80 -9.55
N MET A 68 -20.51 -4.14 -9.50
CA MET A 68 -21.75 -4.77 -9.05
C MET A 68 -22.34 -5.51 -10.23
N LYS A 69 -22.90 -6.70 -9.96
CA LYS A 69 -23.63 -7.46 -10.96
C LYS A 69 -25.03 -6.88 -11.18
#